data_AF-G9CGD0-F1
#
_entry.id   AF-G9CGD0-F1
#
_cell.length_a   1.000
_cell.length_b   1.000
_cell.length_c   1.000
_cell.angle_alpha   90.00
_cell.angle_beta   90.00
_cell.angle_gamma   90.00
#
_symmetry.space_group_name_H-M   'P 1'
#
loop_
_entity.id
_entity.type
_entity.pdbx_description
1 polymer ?
#
loop_
_entity_poly.entity_id
_entity_poly.type
_entity_poly.pdbx_seq_one_letter_code
_entity_poly.pdbx_strand_id
1 'polypeptide(L)'
;EKHKEKVIVDAYLTRGFEAQSDFFLRVHSYDMAATQAFLVDFRATRFGMYADVTENLVGMTKALNYVTKDKSPSLNAGLTGATYSGEAPRYAFIIPVKKNAQWWNLSEEQRLKEIETHTLPTLKNLVNVKRKLYHS
;
A
#
# COMPACT_ATOMS: atom_id res chain seq x y z
N GLU A 1 3.01 3.39 -23.35
CA GLU A 1 4.30 3.18 -24.06
C GLU A 1 5.52 3.86 -23.44
N LYS A 2 5.63 5.21 -23.39
CA LYS A 2 6.88 5.92 -22.98
C LYS A 2 7.56 5.38 -21.71
N HIS A 3 6.78 5.02 -20.67
CA HIS A 3 7.31 4.60 -19.36
C HIS A 3 7.12 3.11 -19.04
N LYS A 4 6.66 2.29 -19.99
CA LYS A 4 6.17 0.93 -19.71
C LYS A 4 7.22 0.00 -19.09
N GLU A 5 8.50 0.21 -19.41
CA GLU A 5 9.61 -0.62 -18.91
C GLU A 5 10.13 -0.14 -17.54
N LYS A 6 9.69 1.04 -17.09
CA LYS A 6 10.22 1.70 -15.89
C LYS A 6 9.22 1.75 -14.75
N VAL A 7 7.93 1.83 -15.06
CA VAL A 7 6.88 1.96 -14.06
C VAL A 7 5.69 1.06 -14.35
N ILE A 8 5.04 0.60 -13.28
CA ILE A 8 3.71 0.00 -13.31
C ILE A 8 2.73 1.02 -12.73
N VAL A 9 1.59 1.21 -13.39
CA VAL A 9 0.61 2.22 -13.02
C VAL A 9 -0.77 1.58 -12.91
N ASP A 10 -1.38 1.73 -11.74
CA ASP A 10 -2.80 1.47 -11.54
C ASP A 10 -3.54 2.81 -11.42
N ALA A 11 -4.74 2.90 -12.00
CA ALA A 11 -5.61 4.06 -11.91
C ALA A 11 -6.96 3.68 -11.31
N TYR A 12 -7.49 4.54 -10.45
CA TYR A 12 -8.72 4.28 -9.72
C TYR A 12 -9.61 5.52 -9.74
N LEU A 13 -10.92 5.33 -9.93
CA LEU A 13 -11.92 6.38 -9.84
C LEU A 13 -12.33 6.58 -8.37
N THR A 14 -12.33 7.82 -7.90
CA THR A 14 -12.78 8.20 -6.55
C THR A 14 -13.90 9.23 -6.55
N ARG A 15 -14.19 9.87 -7.70
CA ARG A 15 -15.34 10.78 -7.84
C ARG A 15 -16.64 10.09 -7.41
N GLY A 16 -17.36 10.72 -6.48
CA GLY A 16 -18.58 10.18 -5.89
C GLY A 16 -18.37 9.31 -4.64
N PHE A 17 -17.11 8.99 -4.31
CA PHE A 17 -16.72 8.29 -3.08
C PHE A 17 -15.84 9.14 -2.16
N GLU A 18 -15.07 10.07 -2.72
CA GLU A 18 -14.17 10.97 -1.98
C GLU A 18 -14.44 12.45 -2.31
N ALA A 19 -14.28 13.32 -1.31
CA ALA A 19 -14.55 14.75 -1.46
C ALA A 19 -13.38 15.52 -2.11
N GLN A 20 -12.16 15.02 -1.96
CA GLN A 20 -10.93 15.74 -2.32
C GLN A 20 -10.24 15.19 -3.58
N SER A 21 -10.76 14.12 -4.19
CA SER A 21 -10.16 13.55 -5.40
C SER A 21 -11.22 12.95 -6.30
N ASP A 22 -10.98 13.07 -7.60
CA ASP A 22 -11.80 12.41 -8.62
C ASP A 22 -11.22 11.08 -9.07
N PHE A 23 -9.89 10.94 -8.97
CA PHE A 23 -9.15 9.72 -9.24
C PHE A 23 -7.86 9.72 -8.41
N PHE A 24 -7.21 8.57 -8.30
CA PHE A 24 -5.82 8.49 -7.87
C PHE A 24 -5.01 7.50 -8.71
N LEU A 25 -3.69 7.68 -8.70
CA LEU A 25 -2.73 6.80 -9.36
C LEU A 25 -1.87 6.10 -8.30
N ARG A 26 -1.66 4.79 -8.48
CA ARG A 26 -0.66 4.03 -7.72
C ARG A 26 0.47 3.65 -8.68
N VAL A 27 1.66 4.21 -8.46
CA VAL A 27 2.81 4.03 -9.34
C VAL A 27 3.91 3.25 -8.62
N HIS A 28 4.37 2.16 -9.22
CA HIS A 28 5.52 1.38 -8.74
C HIS A 28 6.69 1.49 -9.70
N SER A 29 7.88 1.53 -9.13
CA SER A 29 9.15 1.47 -9.84
C SER A 29 10.22 0.95 -8.89
N TYR A 30 11.31 0.41 -9.45
CA TYR A 30 12.55 0.17 -8.70
C TYR A 30 13.37 1.45 -8.49
N ASP A 31 13.06 2.52 -9.22
CA ASP A 31 13.69 3.84 -9.15
C ASP A 31 12.64 4.93 -8.91
N MET A 32 12.79 5.70 -7.84
CA MET A 32 11.91 6.82 -7.49
C MET A 32 11.98 7.95 -8.52
N ALA A 33 13.12 8.18 -9.17
CA ALA A 33 13.22 9.19 -10.21
C ALA A 33 12.35 8.82 -11.42
N ALA A 34 12.19 7.53 -11.72
CA ALA A 34 11.30 7.07 -12.78
C ALA A 34 9.81 7.26 -12.44
N THR A 35 9.39 7.09 -11.18
CA THR A 35 8.00 7.42 -10.78
C THR A 35 7.74 8.91 -10.93
N GLN A 36 8.69 9.76 -10.51
CA GLN A 36 8.60 11.20 -10.68
C GLN A 36 8.51 11.60 -12.15
N ALA A 37 9.38 11.06 -13.01
CA ALA A 37 9.38 11.35 -14.44
C ALA A 37 8.03 10.98 -15.09
N PHE A 38 7.44 9.85 -14.71
CA PHE A 38 6.09 9.48 -15.16
C PHE A 38 5.04 10.49 -14.69
N LEU A 39 5.05 10.90 -13.42
CA LEU A 39 4.06 11.84 -12.86
C LEU A 39 4.18 13.26 -13.46
N VAL A 40 5.41 13.71 -13.74
CA VAL A 40 5.68 14.98 -14.45
C VAL A 40 5.05 14.95 -15.84
N ASP A 41 5.30 13.88 -16.61
CA ASP A 41 4.71 13.73 -17.93
C ASP A 41 3.18 13.59 -17.87
N PHE A 42 2.65 12.87 -16.88
CA PHE A 42 1.20 12.74 -16.67
C PHE A 42 0.55 14.10 -16.44
N ARG A 43 1.15 14.95 -15.60
CA ARG A 43 0.69 16.32 -15.34
C ARG A 43 0.73 17.22 -16.58
N ALA A 44 1.60 16.93 -17.55
CA ALA A 44 1.67 17.63 -18.83
C ALA A 44 0.65 17.11 -19.87
N THR A 45 -0.08 16.03 -19.58
CA THR A 45 -1.16 15.56 -20.48
C THR A 45 -2.38 16.48 -20.43
N ARG A 46 -3.23 16.41 -21.47
CA ARG A 46 -4.49 17.15 -21.49
C ARG A 46 -5.38 16.86 -20.29
N PHE A 47 -5.37 15.64 -19.77
CA PHE A 47 -6.13 15.29 -18.56
C PHE A 47 -5.46 15.86 -17.30
N GLY A 48 -4.16 15.63 -17.13
CA GLY A 48 -3.40 16.07 -15.96
C GLY A 48 -3.29 17.58 -15.79
N MET A 49 -3.29 18.35 -16.88
CA MET A 49 -3.26 19.83 -16.84
C MET A 49 -4.50 20.45 -16.18
N TYR A 50 -5.61 19.72 -16.10
CA TYR A 50 -6.85 20.15 -15.46
C TYR A 50 -7.12 19.41 -14.14
N ALA A 51 -6.10 18.73 -13.60
CA ALA A 51 -6.18 17.99 -12.34
C ALA A 51 -5.22 18.58 -11.30
N ASP A 52 -5.79 19.13 -10.23
CA ASP A 52 -5.02 19.56 -9.07
C ASP A 52 -4.66 18.37 -8.17
N VAL A 53 -3.41 18.34 -7.69
CA VAL A 53 -2.94 17.29 -6.79
C VAL A 53 -3.35 17.68 -5.38
N THR A 54 -4.16 16.84 -4.74
CA THR A 54 -4.65 17.06 -3.37
C THR A 54 -3.87 16.28 -2.32
N GLU A 55 -3.27 15.15 -2.69
CA GLU A 55 -2.44 14.31 -1.83
C GLU A 55 -1.35 13.62 -2.67
N ASN A 56 -0.16 13.41 -2.10
CA ASN A 56 0.91 12.64 -2.74
C ASN A 56 1.73 11.88 -1.69
N LEU A 57 1.55 10.56 -1.64
CA LEU A 57 2.21 9.68 -0.68
C LEU A 57 3.29 8.84 -1.37
N VAL A 58 4.51 8.90 -0.82
CA VAL A 58 5.64 8.07 -1.25
C VAL A 58 6.00 7.04 -0.19
N GLY A 59 6.45 5.87 -0.61
CA GLY A 59 6.91 4.83 0.31
C GLY A 59 7.56 3.67 -0.43
N MET A 60 8.18 2.78 0.33
CA MET A 60 8.90 1.62 -0.21
C MET A 60 8.39 0.31 0.38
N THR A 61 8.42 -0.76 -0.42
CA THR A 61 8.21 -2.11 0.08
C THR A 61 9.44 -2.59 0.85
N LYS A 62 9.24 -3.31 1.94
CA LYS A 62 10.31 -3.95 2.72
C LYS A 62 9.95 -5.40 3.00
N ALA A 63 10.95 -6.19 3.39
CA ALA A 63 10.70 -7.49 4.02
C ALA A 63 9.83 -7.34 5.28
N LEU A 64 9.24 -8.45 5.73
CA LEU A 64 8.46 -8.47 6.97
C LEU A 64 9.36 -8.15 8.16
N ASN A 65 8.97 -7.19 9.00
CA ASN A 65 9.75 -6.82 10.19
C ASN A 65 9.37 -7.66 11.44
N TYR A 66 8.11 -8.08 11.52
CA TYR A 66 7.51 -8.67 12.74
C TYR A 66 7.03 -10.10 12.51
N VAL A 67 6.02 -10.32 11.66
CA VAL A 67 5.45 -11.65 11.39
C VAL A 67 6.34 -12.42 10.40
N THR A 68 7.61 -12.61 10.76
CA THR A 68 8.58 -13.43 10.02
C THR A 68 8.50 -14.88 10.45
N LYS A 69 9.14 -15.78 9.70
CA LYS A 69 9.28 -17.20 10.09
C LYS A 69 9.96 -17.35 11.46
N ASP A 70 10.97 -16.52 11.73
CA ASP A 70 11.78 -16.64 12.96
C ASP A 70 11.08 -16.06 14.19
N LYS A 71 10.37 -14.94 14.02
CA LYS A 71 9.76 -14.21 15.15
C LYS A 71 8.33 -14.64 15.46
N SER A 72 7.56 -15.07 14.45
CA SER A 72 6.16 -15.47 14.62
C SER A 72 5.76 -16.56 13.60
N PRO A 73 6.30 -17.79 13.74
CA PRO A 73 6.21 -18.84 12.73
C PRO A 73 4.77 -19.23 12.36
N SER A 74 3.89 -19.39 13.36
CA SER A 74 2.50 -19.82 13.13
C SER A 74 1.69 -18.77 12.37
N LEU A 75 1.82 -17.49 12.74
CA LEU A 75 1.15 -16.39 12.03
C LEU A 75 1.75 -16.18 10.64
N ASN A 76 3.06 -16.38 10.47
CA ASN A 76 3.71 -16.33 9.16
C ASN A 76 3.21 -17.45 8.22
N ALA A 77 3.07 -18.67 8.73
CA ALA A 77 2.51 -19.79 7.97
C ALA A 77 1.05 -19.50 7.56
N GLY A 78 0.23 -18.98 8.47
CA GLY A 78 -1.14 -18.55 8.14
C GLY A 78 -1.18 -17.43 7.08
N LEU A 79 -0.31 -16.42 7.20
CA LEU A 79 -0.23 -15.30 6.25
C LEU A 79 0.22 -15.75 4.86
N THR A 80 1.20 -16.65 4.78
CA THR A 80 1.77 -17.12 3.51
C THR A 80 0.95 -18.22 2.84
N GLY A 81 0.21 -19.01 3.62
CA GLY A 81 -0.70 -20.04 3.11
C GLY A 81 -2.08 -19.52 2.68
N ALA A 82 -2.50 -18.35 3.16
CA ALA A 82 -3.79 -17.77 2.79
C ALA A 82 -3.81 -17.29 1.33
N THR A 83 -4.90 -17.61 0.62
CA THR A 83 -5.11 -17.22 -0.78
C THR A 83 -6.46 -16.51 -0.92
N TYR A 84 -6.47 -15.44 -1.72
CA TYR A 84 -7.70 -14.73 -2.08
C TYR A 84 -8.59 -15.62 -2.95
N SER A 85 -9.88 -15.75 -2.59
CA SER A 85 -10.84 -16.63 -3.26
C SER A 85 -12.16 -15.93 -3.62
N GLY A 86 -12.23 -14.61 -3.47
CA GLY A 86 -13.40 -13.82 -3.90
C GLY A 86 -13.45 -13.57 -5.41
N GLU A 87 -14.49 -12.86 -5.85
CA GLU A 87 -14.57 -12.31 -7.20
C GLU A 87 -13.45 -11.31 -7.50
N ALA A 88 -13.26 -10.89 -8.75
CA ALA A 88 -12.30 -9.84 -9.07
C ALA A 88 -12.59 -8.56 -8.24
N PRO A 89 -11.62 -8.04 -7.43
CA PRO A 89 -11.85 -6.86 -6.61
C PRO A 89 -12.23 -5.64 -7.44
N ARG A 90 -13.33 -4.98 -7.08
CA ARG A 90 -13.83 -3.77 -7.76
C ARG A 90 -13.47 -2.45 -7.07
N TYR A 91 -12.99 -2.53 -5.82
CA TYR A 91 -12.73 -1.37 -4.96
C TYR A 91 -11.30 -1.40 -4.43
N ALA A 92 -10.74 -0.21 -4.19
CA ALA A 92 -9.42 -0.03 -3.59
C ALA A 92 -9.50 0.98 -2.45
N PHE A 93 -8.70 0.75 -1.41
CA PHE A 93 -8.59 1.62 -0.24
C PHE A 93 -7.11 1.93 0.00
N ILE A 94 -6.78 3.21 0.17
CA ILE A 94 -5.43 3.68 0.53
C ILE A 94 -5.53 4.40 1.87
N ILE A 95 -4.84 3.89 2.88
CA ILE A 95 -4.94 4.40 4.26
C ILE A 95 -3.52 4.74 4.73
N PRO A 96 -3.13 6.03 4.77
CA PRO A 96 -1.86 6.43 5.39
C PRO A 96 -1.94 6.23 6.90
N VAL A 97 -0.91 5.63 7.49
CA VAL A 97 -0.86 5.33 8.92
C VAL A 97 0.43 5.91 9.52
N LYS A 98 0.27 6.81 10.49
CA LYS A 98 1.39 7.35 11.28
C LYS A 98 1.23 6.92 12.74
N LYS A 99 2.19 6.12 13.22
CA LYS A 99 2.25 5.74 14.64
C LYS A 99 2.95 6.85 15.44
N ASN A 100 2.48 7.08 16.66
CA ASN A 100 2.99 8.15 17.54
C ASN A 100 4.34 7.78 18.18
N ALA A 101 4.96 8.71 18.92
CA ALA A 101 6.24 8.49 19.59
C ALA A 101 6.19 7.36 20.64
N GLN A 102 5.05 7.17 21.32
CA GLN A 102 4.89 6.09 22.29
C GLN A 102 5.08 4.72 21.65
N TRP A 103 4.50 4.49 20.46
CA TRP A 103 4.73 3.27 19.69
C TRP A 103 6.21 3.04 19.40
N TRP A 104 6.94 4.08 18.98
CA TRP A 104 8.33 3.95 18.57
C TRP A 104 9.29 3.77 19.75
N ASN A 105 8.88 4.16 20.97
CA ASN A 105 9.63 3.95 22.20
C ASN A 105 9.40 2.57 22.84
N LEU A 106 8.45 1.77 22.33
CA LEU A 106 8.28 0.39 22.75
C LEU A 106 9.48 -0.48 22.33
N SER A 107 9.78 -1.50 23.13
CA SER A 107 10.77 -2.51 22.76
C SER A 107 10.36 -3.27 21.49
N GLU A 108 11.29 -4.01 20.89
CA GLU A 108 10.97 -4.83 19.72
C GLU A 108 9.95 -5.92 20.06
N GLU A 109 10.09 -6.55 21.22
CA GLU A 109 9.21 -7.61 21.72
C GLU A 109 7.79 -7.08 21.97
N GLN A 110 7.68 -5.89 22.56
CA GLN A 110 6.39 -5.23 22.76
C GLN A 110 5.70 -4.92 21.43
N ARG A 111 6.43 -4.33 20.47
CA ARG A 111 5.89 -4.06 19.13
C ARG A 111 5.50 -5.34 18.40
N LEU A 112 6.28 -6.40 18.52
CA LEU A 112 5.96 -7.71 17.96
C LEU A 112 4.60 -8.20 18.49
N LYS A 113 4.41 -8.23 19.81
CA LYS A 113 3.15 -8.67 20.43
C LYS A 113 1.94 -7.87 19.97
N GLU A 114 2.09 -6.56 19.83
CA GLU A 114 1.03 -5.70 19.28
C GLU A 114 0.71 -6.02 17.81
N ILE A 115 1.72 -6.30 16.99
CA ILE A 115 1.51 -6.72 15.60
C ILE A 115 0.92 -8.13 15.50
N GLU A 116 1.25 -9.05 16.39
CA GLU A 116 0.60 -10.36 16.47
C GLU A 116 -0.88 -10.23 16.80
N THR A 117 -1.21 -9.34 17.76
CA THR A 117 -2.59 -9.00 18.13
C THR A 117 -3.36 -8.40 16.95
N HIS A 118 -2.71 -7.57 16.13
CA HIS A 118 -3.29 -7.07 14.88
C HIS A 118 -3.50 -8.17 13.83
N THR A 119 -2.54 -9.09 13.68
CA THR A 119 -2.52 -10.08 12.60
C THR A 119 -3.52 -11.20 12.85
N LEU A 120 -3.60 -11.72 14.06
CA LEU A 120 -4.43 -12.88 14.42
C LEU A 120 -5.90 -12.77 13.95
N PRO A 121 -6.65 -11.70 14.26
CA PRO A 121 -8.04 -11.59 13.84
C PRO A 121 -8.22 -11.22 12.37
N THR A 122 -7.16 -10.73 11.69
CA THR A 122 -7.25 -10.23 10.31
C THR A 122 -6.89 -11.27 9.25
N LEU A 123 -6.24 -12.39 9.62
CA LEU A 123 -5.93 -13.49 8.70
C LEU A 123 -7.16 -14.02 7.97
N LYS A 124 -8.30 -14.13 8.66
CA LYS A 124 -9.56 -14.61 8.06
C LYS A 124 -10.07 -13.73 6.92
N ASN A 125 -9.65 -12.47 6.85
CA ASN A 125 -10.07 -11.55 5.79
C ASN A 125 -9.23 -11.73 4.50
N LEU A 126 -8.17 -12.53 4.51
CA LEU A 126 -7.31 -12.69 3.33
C LEU A 126 -8.01 -13.44 2.18
N VAL A 127 -9.10 -14.17 2.48
CA VAL A 127 -9.94 -14.82 1.46
C VAL A 127 -10.71 -13.81 0.60
N ASN A 128 -10.95 -12.59 1.11
CA ASN A 128 -11.77 -11.58 0.44
C ASN A 128 -11.17 -10.17 0.41
N VAL A 129 -9.99 -9.94 1.02
CA VAL A 129 -9.27 -8.67 1.01
C VAL A 129 -7.80 -8.89 0.67
N LYS A 130 -7.36 -8.27 -0.43
CA LYS A 130 -5.93 -8.17 -0.77
C LYS A 130 -5.31 -7.00 -0.03
N ARG A 131 -4.08 -7.17 0.50
CA ARG A 131 -3.34 -6.11 1.20
C ARG A 131 -1.92 -5.95 0.67
N LYS A 132 -1.40 -4.72 0.72
CA LYS A 132 0.00 -4.38 0.40
C LYS A 132 0.46 -3.24 1.31
N LEU A 133 1.65 -3.37 1.89
CA LEU A 133 2.20 -2.41 2.85
C LEU A 133 3.42 -1.70 2.27
N TYR A 134 3.46 -0.38 2.42
CA TYR A 134 4.61 0.48 2.13
C TYR A 134 5.07 1.15 3.43
N HIS A 135 6.35 1.47 3.51
CA HIS A 135 6.94 2.22 4.62
C HIS A 135 7.35 3.61 4.12
N SER A 136 7.02 4.63 4.90
CA SER A 136 7.24 6.04 4.60
C SER A 136 7.95 6.72 5.76
#